data_AF-W9AV20-F1
#
_entry.id   AF-W9AV20-F1
#
_cell.length_a   1.000
_cell.length_b   1.000
_cell.length_c   1.000
_cell.angle_alpha   90.00
_cell.angle_beta   90.00
_cell.angle_gamma   90.00
#
_symmetry.space_group_name_H-M   'P 1'
#
loop_
_entity.id
_entity.type
_entity.pdbx_description
1 polymer ?
#
loop_
_entity_poly.entity_id
_entity_poly.type
_entity_poly.pdbx_seq_one_letter_code
_entity_poly.pdbx_strand_id
1 'polypeptide(L)'
;MSDRTGYIPRRTNRVRDGAAVALLILALLLPWNLRFGLGIPGSGGSLFVILVIATALAVGAAAVPHVRPLTDIRRATRVRVLLCAPYLLVVVVFVGYHLAQTVQHGGTGAVPPGVGPGMLLGVAGALMAAQPPITSITIEDNGFRRWYAIARVIGFVSIGLATLSVAFNLYWRLRYLFVTEGAFGGHDIAVVVSTLLYGVEALIALVIASRWLTERTAAARLATTALGAAGAVAATLTWISGIGRDIDAFHGIAQNTSTAAIGYEGYLAWAAVAGIVAPTTLYAVFLIKPPTIGAYRGAAQKCLMLIAFWAFASAALRVVDYLIALSLDLPRALYDSVAMTAFNLITAVIAPWLHRNVSSAVVAAAFGGVLFVFSIANVAIGVALAPRYATPAPDAVYGNNLAQQITSTFDVTVAVLSLIVLAVLLFTGPLAGLVIRRRTRPAPDPVVEPQQATVPRIVRRQDDRTTVLEAPATTALEAPATTALEAPTQALRIQRKPTRGQ
;
A
#
# COMPACT_ATOMS: atom_id res chain seq x y z
N MET A 1 8.79 -27.46 30.73
CA MET A 1 9.72 -27.14 29.61
C MET A 1 9.83 -25.62 29.50
N SER A 2 10.92 -25.09 30.08
CA SER A 2 11.51 -23.74 30.05
C SER A 2 10.60 -22.51 29.91
N ASP A 3 10.51 -21.74 31.01
CA ASP A 3 10.20 -20.31 31.05
C ASP A 3 11.28 -19.51 30.30
N ARG A 4 11.33 -19.63 28.97
CA ARG A 4 12.11 -18.69 28.17
C ARG A 4 11.35 -17.38 28.14
N THR A 5 11.86 -16.35 28.83
CA THR A 5 11.48 -14.97 28.53
C THR A 5 12.33 -14.51 27.36
N GLY A 6 11.83 -14.73 26.14
CA GLY A 6 12.47 -14.21 24.93
C GLY A 6 12.54 -12.68 24.95
N TYR A 7 13.46 -12.09 24.19
CA TYR A 7 13.55 -10.64 24.07
C TYR A 7 12.22 -10.05 23.56
N ILE A 8 11.72 -9.05 24.28
CA ILE A 8 10.46 -8.36 23.95
C ILE A 8 10.76 -6.94 23.47
N PRO A 9 10.64 -6.64 22.16
CA PRO A 9 10.74 -5.27 21.66
C PRO A 9 9.53 -4.44 22.14
N ARG A 10 9.64 -3.86 23.35
CA ARG A 10 8.55 -3.11 24.01
C ARG A 10 8.01 -1.97 23.14
N ARG A 11 8.89 -1.22 22.47
CA ARG A 11 8.51 -0.10 21.59
C ARG A 11 7.69 -0.58 20.40
N THR A 12 8.11 -1.64 19.71
CA THR A 12 7.38 -2.19 18.55
C THR A 12 5.99 -2.65 18.92
N ASN A 13 5.86 -3.42 20.01
CA ASN A 13 4.56 -3.89 20.46
C ASN A 13 3.64 -2.73 20.84
N ARG A 14 4.15 -1.71 21.56
CA ARG A 14 3.37 -0.49 21.86
C ARG A 14 2.91 0.26 20.61
N VAL A 15 3.78 0.42 19.61
CA VAL A 15 3.41 1.10 18.36
C VAL A 15 2.35 0.31 17.60
N ARG A 16 2.50 -1.02 17.49
CA ARG A 16 1.50 -1.88 16.84
C ARG A 16 0.17 -1.84 17.58
N ASP A 17 0.19 -2.09 18.89
CA ASP A 17 -1.02 -2.18 19.70
C ASP A 17 -1.71 -0.80 19.79
N GLY A 18 -0.94 0.30 19.84
CA GLY A 18 -1.47 1.67 19.73
C GLY A 18 -2.08 1.98 18.36
N ALA A 19 -1.45 1.54 17.27
CA ALA A 19 -2.02 1.67 15.92
C ALA A 19 -3.31 0.87 15.78
N ALA A 20 -3.37 -0.35 16.34
CA ALA A 20 -4.58 -1.17 16.36
C ALA A 20 -5.73 -0.46 17.09
N VAL A 21 -5.46 0.12 18.26
CA VAL A 21 -6.45 0.90 19.02
C VAL A 21 -6.90 2.14 18.24
N ALA A 22 -5.97 2.89 17.63
CA ALA A 22 -6.32 4.05 16.82
C ALA A 22 -7.25 3.68 15.65
N LEU A 23 -6.95 2.59 14.94
CA LEU A 23 -7.79 2.10 13.83
C LEU A 23 -9.18 1.67 14.32
N LEU A 24 -9.28 1.01 15.47
CA LEU A 24 -10.55 0.60 16.07
C LEU A 24 -11.40 1.79 16.54
N ILE A 25 -10.77 2.83 17.11
CA ILE A 25 -11.47 4.04 17.50
C ILE A 25 -11.94 4.81 16.27
N LEU A 26 -11.08 5.00 15.27
CA LEU A 26 -11.46 5.63 14.00
C LEU A 26 -12.59 4.85 13.31
N ALA A 27 -12.60 3.53 13.43
CA ALA A 27 -13.67 2.68 12.88
C ALA A 27 -15.06 2.94 13.49
N LEU A 28 -15.14 3.42 14.74
CA LEU A 28 -16.41 3.85 15.36
C LEU A 28 -16.85 5.24 14.88
N LEU A 29 -15.88 6.10 14.56
CA LEU A 29 -16.12 7.48 14.13
C LEU A 29 -16.45 7.59 12.64
N LEU A 30 -16.22 6.52 11.88
CA LEU A 30 -16.44 6.45 10.45
C LEU A 30 -17.61 5.52 10.14
N PRO A 31 -18.32 5.76 9.02
CA PRO A 31 -19.42 4.91 8.59
C PRO A 31 -18.94 3.50 8.26
N TRP A 32 -19.75 2.53 8.62
CA TRP A 32 -19.53 1.12 8.31
C TRP A 32 -20.08 0.74 6.95
N ASN A 33 -21.14 1.42 6.50
CA ASN A 33 -21.68 1.38 5.15
C ASN A 33 -22.63 2.59 4.96
N LEU A 34 -23.31 2.65 3.81
CA LEU A 34 -24.21 3.74 3.45
C LEU A 34 -25.46 3.89 4.37
N ARG A 35 -25.81 2.85 5.15
CA ARG A 35 -27.00 2.84 6.03
C ARG A 35 -26.68 2.70 7.51
N PHE A 36 -25.43 2.51 7.89
CA PHE A 36 -25.04 2.29 9.27
C PHE A 36 -23.69 2.93 9.60
N GLY A 37 -23.72 3.78 10.64
CA GLY A 37 -22.53 4.38 11.21
C GLY A 37 -22.80 5.76 11.79
N LEU A 38 -21.76 6.36 12.36
CA LEU A 38 -21.87 7.72 12.90
C LEU A 38 -22.21 8.71 11.79
N GLY A 39 -23.22 9.55 12.02
CA GLY A 39 -23.69 10.54 11.04
C GLY A 39 -24.62 9.99 9.95
N ILE A 40 -24.96 8.69 9.96
CA ILE A 40 -25.92 8.10 9.02
C ILE A 40 -27.33 8.10 9.63
N PRO A 41 -28.31 8.80 9.03
CA PRO A 41 -29.69 8.82 9.50
C PRO A 41 -30.31 7.40 9.54
N GLY A 42 -31.09 7.12 10.57
CA GLY A 42 -31.77 5.81 10.73
C GLY A 42 -30.87 4.67 11.18
N SER A 43 -29.62 4.94 11.61
CA SER A 43 -28.74 3.92 12.19
C SER A 43 -29.35 3.30 13.45
N GLY A 44 -29.47 1.96 13.46
CA GLY A 44 -30.02 1.23 14.59
C GLY A 44 -29.14 1.33 15.84
N GLY A 45 -29.66 1.93 16.92
CA GLY A 45 -28.92 2.12 18.16
C GLY A 45 -28.42 0.82 18.80
N SER A 46 -29.21 -0.26 18.72
CA SER A 46 -28.81 -1.59 19.21
C SER A 46 -27.60 -2.16 18.48
N LEU A 47 -27.54 -2.02 17.15
CA LEU A 47 -26.39 -2.41 16.34
C LEU A 47 -25.15 -1.58 16.70
N PHE A 48 -25.34 -0.28 16.97
CA PHE A 48 -24.25 0.59 17.42
C PHE A 48 -23.71 0.15 18.79
N VAL A 49 -24.57 -0.23 19.74
CA VAL A 49 -24.14 -0.77 21.04
C VAL A 49 -23.36 -2.08 20.88
N ILE A 50 -23.84 -3.02 20.04
CA ILE A 50 -23.11 -4.26 19.73
C ILE A 50 -21.72 -3.94 19.19
N LEU A 51 -21.64 -3.00 18.25
CA LEU A 51 -20.37 -2.57 17.67
C LEU A 51 -19.43 -1.94 18.71
N VAL A 52 -19.94 -1.07 19.58
CA VAL A 52 -19.15 -0.44 20.66
C VAL A 52 -18.60 -1.52 21.61
N ILE A 53 -19.42 -2.48 22.02
CA ILE A 53 -19.00 -3.60 22.87
C ILE A 53 -17.91 -4.42 22.18
N ALA A 54 -18.12 -4.81 20.93
CA ALA A 54 -17.14 -5.57 20.15
C ALA A 54 -15.82 -4.80 19.99
N THR A 55 -15.90 -3.48 19.80
CA THR A 55 -14.72 -2.60 19.71
C THR A 55 -13.99 -2.51 21.04
N ALA A 56 -14.71 -2.35 22.15
CA ALA A 56 -14.14 -2.30 23.49
C ALA A 56 -13.39 -3.60 23.84
N LEU A 57 -13.95 -4.75 23.47
CA LEU A 57 -13.27 -6.05 23.62
C LEU A 57 -11.99 -6.11 22.78
N ALA A 58 -12.03 -5.69 21.51
CA ALA A 58 -10.85 -5.65 20.64
C ALA A 58 -9.77 -4.67 21.14
N VAL A 59 -10.16 -3.51 21.68
CA VAL A 59 -9.24 -2.58 22.36
C VAL A 59 -8.65 -3.22 23.62
N GLY A 60 -9.46 -3.93 24.40
CA GLY A 60 -9.01 -4.73 25.54
C GLY A 60 -7.95 -5.75 25.15
N ALA A 61 -8.09 -6.40 23.98
CA ALA A 61 -7.10 -7.33 23.44
C ALA A 61 -5.72 -6.66 23.24
N ALA A 62 -5.69 -5.44 22.71
CA ALA A 62 -4.47 -4.67 22.52
C ALA A 62 -3.82 -4.27 23.86
N ALA A 63 -4.59 -4.10 24.93
CA ALA A 63 -4.09 -3.75 26.26
C ALA A 63 -3.50 -4.94 27.05
N VAL A 64 -3.91 -6.19 26.75
CA VAL A 64 -3.47 -7.41 27.47
C VAL A 64 -1.95 -7.47 27.74
N PRO A 65 -1.06 -7.22 26.75
CA PRO A 65 0.39 -7.33 26.95
C PRO A 65 1.00 -6.23 27.83
N HIS A 66 0.23 -5.19 28.15
CA HIS A 66 0.70 -4.02 28.89
C HIS A 66 0.25 -4.03 30.36
N VAL A 67 -0.81 -4.76 30.68
CA VAL A 67 -1.38 -4.82 32.03
C VAL A 67 -0.70 -5.88 32.91
N ARG A 68 -0.17 -6.96 32.31
CA ARG A 68 0.51 -8.04 33.04
C ARG A 68 1.81 -8.47 32.37
N PRO A 69 2.81 -8.93 33.15
CA PRO A 69 4.01 -9.54 32.60
C PRO A 69 3.64 -10.70 31.67
N LEU A 70 4.22 -10.73 30.47
CA LEU A 70 4.03 -11.79 29.48
C LEU A 70 4.80 -13.05 29.91
N THR A 71 4.27 -13.79 30.88
CA THR A 71 4.83 -15.07 31.33
C THR A 71 4.43 -16.23 30.41
N ASP A 72 3.20 -16.20 29.86
CA ASP A 72 2.70 -17.19 28.90
C ASP A 72 2.19 -16.52 27.61
N ILE A 73 3.03 -16.55 26.57
CA ILE A 73 2.74 -16.00 25.24
C ILE A 73 1.55 -16.71 24.59
N ARG A 74 1.39 -18.03 24.79
CA ARG A 74 0.32 -18.81 24.17
C ARG A 74 -1.03 -18.43 24.77
N ARG A 75 -1.10 -18.32 26.10
CA ARG A 75 -2.32 -17.87 26.79
C ARG A 75 -2.66 -16.43 26.42
N ALA A 76 -1.68 -15.51 26.41
CA ALA A 76 -1.89 -14.13 25.99
C ALA A 76 -2.45 -14.05 24.56
N THR A 77 -1.90 -14.84 23.63
CA THR A 77 -2.38 -14.91 22.24
C THR A 77 -3.81 -15.42 22.15
N ARG A 78 -4.16 -16.48 22.89
CA ARG A 78 -5.55 -16.99 22.91
C ARG A 78 -6.54 -15.96 23.43
N VAL A 79 -6.21 -15.27 24.52
CA VAL A 79 -7.04 -14.21 25.08
C VAL A 79 -7.25 -13.08 24.06
N ARG A 80 -6.19 -12.66 23.37
CA ARG A 80 -6.28 -11.62 22.32
C ARG A 80 -7.22 -12.03 21.18
N VAL A 81 -7.11 -13.28 20.70
CA VAL A 81 -8.00 -13.80 19.65
C VAL A 81 -9.45 -13.86 20.15
N LEU A 82 -9.69 -14.36 21.37
CA LEU A 82 -11.04 -14.45 21.94
C LEU A 82 -11.70 -13.08 22.09
N LEU A 83 -10.94 -12.07 22.51
CA LEU A 83 -11.42 -10.70 22.66
C LEU A 83 -11.67 -9.99 21.33
N CYS A 84 -10.91 -10.31 20.27
CA CYS A 84 -11.16 -9.77 18.93
C CYS A 84 -12.24 -10.54 18.14
N ALA A 85 -12.55 -11.79 18.52
CA ALA A 85 -13.50 -12.64 17.78
C ALA A 85 -14.90 -12.01 17.62
N PRO A 86 -15.49 -11.34 18.64
CA PRO A 86 -16.77 -10.65 18.47
C PRO A 86 -16.74 -9.58 17.37
N TYR A 87 -15.67 -8.81 17.28
CA TYR A 87 -15.52 -7.79 16.23
C TYR A 87 -15.49 -8.42 14.84
N LEU A 88 -14.68 -9.46 14.66
CA LEU A 88 -14.59 -10.18 13.39
C LEU A 88 -15.92 -10.85 13.02
N LEU A 89 -16.65 -11.36 14.01
CA LEU A 89 -17.99 -11.91 13.79
C LEU A 89 -18.97 -10.85 13.30
N VAL A 90 -18.98 -9.65 13.89
CA VAL A 90 -19.82 -8.54 13.43
C VAL A 90 -19.51 -8.20 11.97
N VAL A 91 -18.23 -8.11 11.61
CA VAL A 91 -17.80 -7.88 10.20
C VAL A 91 -18.31 -8.98 9.28
N VAL A 92 -18.12 -10.26 9.64
CA VAL A 92 -18.56 -11.40 8.82
C VAL A 92 -20.08 -11.43 8.67
N VAL A 93 -20.84 -11.14 9.73
CA VAL A 93 -22.30 -11.08 9.68
C VAL A 93 -22.79 -9.95 8.78
N PHE A 94 -22.19 -8.76 8.88
CA PHE A 94 -22.52 -7.62 8.00
C PHE A 94 -22.30 -7.96 6.52
N VAL A 95 -21.11 -8.48 6.19
CA VAL A 95 -20.74 -8.82 4.81
C VAL A 95 -21.54 -10.01 4.30
N GLY A 96 -21.74 -11.04 5.12
CA GLY A 96 -22.51 -12.23 4.75
C GLY A 96 -23.98 -11.92 4.51
N TYR A 97 -24.59 -11.10 5.37
CA TYR A 97 -25.96 -10.62 5.19
C TYR A 97 -26.09 -9.81 3.90
N HIS A 98 -25.15 -8.89 3.66
CA HIS A 98 -25.10 -8.10 2.43
C HIS A 98 -24.97 -8.98 1.18
N LEU A 99 -24.05 -9.94 1.18
CA LEU A 99 -23.86 -10.87 0.06
C LEU A 99 -25.12 -11.70 -0.20
N ALA A 100 -25.75 -12.25 0.85
CA ALA A 100 -26.96 -13.04 0.73
C ALA A 100 -28.12 -12.23 0.12
N GLN A 101 -28.34 -11.01 0.61
CA GLN A 101 -29.36 -10.10 0.10
C GLN A 101 -29.11 -9.74 -1.37
N THR A 102 -27.86 -9.48 -1.71
CA THR A 102 -27.43 -9.08 -3.06
C THR A 102 -27.60 -10.22 -4.07
N VAL A 103 -27.25 -11.45 -3.69
CA VAL A 103 -27.44 -12.63 -4.54
C VAL A 103 -28.92 -12.98 -4.70
N GLN A 104 -29.72 -12.90 -3.63
CA GLN A 104 -31.14 -13.26 -3.66
C GLN A 104 -31.99 -12.29 -4.48
N HIS A 105 -31.73 -10.98 -4.34
CA HIS A 105 -32.58 -9.93 -4.92
C HIS A 105 -31.93 -9.23 -6.10
N GLY A 106 -30.88 -9.80 -6.68
CA GLY A 106 -30.24 -9.28 -7.89
C GLY A 106 -29.79 -7.83 -7.80
N GLY A 107 -29.38 -7.39 -6.61
CA GLY A 107 -28.87 -6.04 -6.42
C GLY A 107 -29.90 -4.90 -6.46
N THR A 108 -31.22 -5.19 -6.37
CA THR A 108 -32.35 -4.21 -6.34
C THR A 108 -32.22 -3.00 -5.41
N GLY A 109 -31.15 -2.87 -4.64
CA GLY A 109 -30.87 -1.74 -3.76
C GLY A 109 -31.68 -1.75 -2.46
N ALA A 110 -32.51 -2.79 -2.24
CA ALA A 110 -33.27 -2.97 -1.01
C ALA A 110 -32.34 -2.97 0.22
N VAL A 111 -31.17 -3.59 0.11
CA VAL A 111 -30.03 -3.44 1.03
C VAL A 111 -28.84 -2.90 0.21
N PRO A 112 -28.41 -1.64 0.42
CA PRO A 112 -27.32 -1.05 -0.34
C PRO A 112 -26.02 -1.82 -0.11
N PRO A 113 -25.33 -2.26 -1.17
CA PRO A 113 -23.95 -2.73 -1.06
C PRO A 113 -23.00 -1.67 -0.52
N GLY A 114 -21.91 -2.15 0.06
CA GLY A 114 -20.77 -1.34 0.43
C GLY A 114 -20.14 -1.71 1.75
N VAL A 115 -18.82 -1.89 1.74
CA VAL A 115 -17.97 -1.80 2.93
C VAL A 115 -17.45 -0.37 3.07
N GLY A 116 -17.89 0.32 4.11
CA GLY A 116 -17.44 1.67 4.44
C GLY A 116 -16.05 1.71 5.11
N PRO A 117 -15.43 2.89 5.18
CA PRO A 117 -14.10 3.08 5.76
C PRO A 117 -14.00 2.60 7.22
N GLY A 118 -15.07 2.71 8.00
CA GLY A 118 -15.08 2.23 9.38
C GLY A 118 -14.85 0.72 9.48
N MET A 119 -15.48 -0.06 8.60
CA MET A 119 -15.29 -1.51 8.57
C MET A 119 -13.87 -1.89 8.09
N LEU A 120 -13.31 -1.18 7.11
CA LEU A 120 -11.94 -1.40 6.61
C LEU A 120 -10.87 -1.19 7.70
N LEU A 121 -10.89 -0.01 8.35
CA LEU A 121 -9.96 0.30 9.43
C LEU A 121 -10.17 -0.64 10.62
N GLY A 122 -11.43 -0.93 10.90
CA GLY A 122 -11.87 -1.82 11.94
C GLY A 122 -11.32 -3.23 11.85
N VAL A 123 -11.51 -3.90 10.71
CA VAL A 123 -11.01 -5.26 10.50
C VAL A 123 -9.48 -5.30 10.58
N ALA A 124 -8.80 -4.29 10.05
CA ALA A 124 -7.35 -4.18 10.12
C ALA A 124 -6.88 -4.01 11.57
N GLY A 125 -7.51 -3.12 12.34
CA GLY A 125 -7.22 -2.88 13.75
C GLY A 125 -7.49 -4.12 14.62
N ALA A 126 -8.63 -4.79 14.44
CA ALA A 126 -8.98 -6.01 15.16
C ALA A 126 -7.99 -7.14 14.88
N LEU A 127 -7.56 -7.33 13.63
CA LEU A 127 -6.57 -8.35 13.26
C LEU A 127 -5.18 -8.02 13.81
N MET A 128 -4.74 -6.76 13.79
CA MET A 128 -3.51 -6.33 14.46
C MET A 128 -3.56 -6.59 15.97
N ALA A 129 -4.71 -6.29 16.61
CA ALA A 129 -4.93 -6.52 18.03
C ALA A 129 -5.01 -8.02 18.39
N ALA A 130 -5.47 -8.89 17.49
CA ALA A 130 -5.61 -10.33 17.74
C ALA A 130 -4.26 -11.08 17.71
N GLN A 131 -3.22 -10.50 17.09
CA GLN A 131 -1.95 -11.18 16.85
C GLN A 131 -1.13 -11.45 18.12
N PRO A 132 -0.29 -12.51 18.11
CA PRO A 132 0.66 -12.74 19.19
C PRO A 132 1.60 -11.53 19.34
N PRO A 133 2.02 -11.17 20.58
CA PRO A 133 3.07 -10.18 20.80
C PRO A 133 4.35 -10.55 20.04
N ILE A 134 5.00 -9.56 19.42
CA ILE A 134 6.29 -9.76 18.74
C ILE A 134 7.35 -9.97 19.83
N THR A 135 7.96 -11.13 19.87
CA THR A 135 9.04 -11.56 20.78
C THR A 135 10.06 -12.43 20.04
N SER A 136 11.28 -12.61 20.57
CA SER A 136 12.26 -13.50 19.95
C SER A 136 11.71 -14.93 19.78
N ILE A 137 10.98 -15.44 20.78
CA ILE A 137 10.31 -16.75 20.75
C ILE A 137 9.30 -16.84 19.61
N THR A 138 8.42 -15.84 19.46
CA THR A 138 7.43 -15.89 18.36
C THR A 138 8.05 -15.82 16.97
N ILE A 139 9.27 -15.31 16.86
CA ILE A 139 10.04 -15.27 15.61
C ILE A 139 10.73 -16.62 15.38
N GLU A 140 11.42 -17.14 16.40
CA GLU A 140 12.09 -18.45 16.39
C GLU A 140 11.10 -19.61 16.14
N ASP A 141 9.98 -19.64 16.85
CA ASP A 141 8.96 -20.69 16.77
C ASP A 141 8.02 -20.54 15.55
N ASN A 142 8.29 -19.59 14.65
CA ASN A 142 7.41 -19.28 13.53
C ASN A 142 5.94 -19.02 13.96
N GLY A 143 5.72 -18.32 15.08
CA GLY A 143 4.39 -18.06 15.66
C GLY A 143 3.42 -17.34 14.71
N PHE A 144 3.95 -16.63 13.70
CA PHE A 144 3.17 -15.94 12.66
C PHE A 144 2.86 -16.80 11.43
N ARG A 145 3.35 -18.04 11.34
CA ARG A 145 3.14 -18.92 10.17
C ARG A 145 1.66 -19.16 9.87
N ARG A 146 0.84 -19.36 10.91
CA ARG A 146 -0.62 -19.55 10.78
C ARG A 146 -1.30 -18.28 10.28
N TRP A 147 -0.89 -17.11 10.77
CA TRP A 147 -1.39 -15.82 10.31
C TRP A 147 -1.10 -15.59 8.83
N TYR A 148 0.12 -15.89 8.37
CA TYR A 148 0.43 -15.83 6.94
C TYR A 148 -0.36 -16.86 6.11
N ALA A 149 -0.71 -18.02 6.68
CA ALA A 149 -1.58 -18.98 6.00
C ALA A 149 -3.01 -18.44 5.87
N ILE A 150 -3.56 -17.83 6.93
CA ILE A 150 -4.87 -17.17 6.91
C ILE A 150 -4.88 -16.05 5.86
N ALA A 151 -3.85 -15.21 5.81
CA ALA A 151 -3.73 -14.17 4.79
C ALA A 151 -3.82 -14.71 3.35
N ARG A 152 -3.19 -15.86 3.07
CA ARG A 152 -3.28 -16.52 1.76
C ARG A 152 -4.67 -17.07 1.48
N VAL A 153 -5.31 -17.69 2.48
CA VAL A 153 -6.69 -18.17 2.35
C VAL A 153 -7.63 -17.01 2.04
N ILE A 154 -7.51 -15.88 2.75
CA ILE A 154 -8.27 -14.66 2.45
C ILE A 154 -8.03 -14.21 1.01
N GLY A 155 -6.78 -14.23 0.53
CA GLY A 155 -6.45 -13.90 -0.86
C GLY A 155 -7.14 -14.82 -1.88
N PHE A 156 -7.12 -16.14 -1.69
CA PHE A 156 -7.80 -17.08 -2.58
C PHE A 156 -9.33 -16.93 -2.53
N VAL A 157 -9.89 -16.79 -1.33
CA VAL A 157 -11.34 -16.56 -1.15
C VAL A 157 -11.76 -15.25 -1.81
N SER A 158 -10.95 -14.18 -1.70
CA SER A 158 -11.23 -12.90 -2.36
C SER A 158 -11.27 -13.03 -3.88
N ILE A 159 -10.37 -13.81 -4.49
CA ILE A 159 -10.41 -14.08 -5.94
C ILE A 159 -11.70 -14.83 -6.29
N GLY A 160 -12.04 -15.89 -5.54
CA GLY A 160 -13.27 -16.67 -5.76
C GLY A 160 -14.53 -15.80 -5.66
N LEU A 161 -14.63 -14.96 -4.63
CA LEU A 161 -15.76 -14.04 -4.44
C LEU A 161 -15.84 -12.97 -5.54
N ALA A 162 -14.71 -12.46 -6.03
CA ALA A 162 -14.72 -11.52 -7.16
C ALA A 162 -15.16 -12.20 -8.47
N THR A 163 -14.71 -13.43 -8.73
CA THR A 163 -15.18 -14.20 -9.90
C THR A 163 -16.69 -14.45 -9.81
N LEU A 164 -17.18 -14.84 -8.63
CA LEU A 164 -18.62 -15.00 -8.39
C LEU A 164 -19.36 -13.67 -8.58
N SER A 165 -18.80 -12.55 -8.12
CA SER A 165 -19.40 -11.22 -8.33
C SER A 165 -19.57 -10.90 -9.82
N VAL A 166 -18.55 -11.12 -10.66
CA VAL A 166 -18.65 -10.96 -12.13
C VAL A 166 -19.76 -11.85 -12.70
N ALA A 167 -19.76 -13.13 -12.33
CA ALA A 167 -20.71 -14.11 -12.86
C ALA A 167 -22.15 -13.78 -12.47
N PHE A 168 -22.39 -13.38 -11.22
CA PHE A 168 -23.71 -13.00 -10.76
C PHE A 168 -24.18 -11.66 -11.35
N ASN A 169 -23.30 -10.66 -11.49
CA ASN A 169 -23.64 -9.42 -12.19
C ASN A 169 -24.08 -9.71 -13.63
N LEU A 170 -23.35 -10.58 -14.34
CA LEU A 170 -23.74 -11.01 -15.69
C LEU A 170 -25.07 -11.80 -15.69
N TYR A 171 -25.24 -12.75 -14.78
CA TYR A 171 -26.47 -13.54 -14.66
C TYR A 171 -27.69 -12.64 -14.46
N TRP A 172 -27.62 -11.72 -13.49
CA TRP A 172 -28.72 -10.83 -13.19
C TRP A 172 -28.98 -9.86 -14.35
N ARG A 173 -27.92 -9.38 -15.03
CA ARG A 173 -28.07 -8.56 -16.23
C ARG A 173 -28.83 -9.28 -17.34
N LEU A 174 -28.43 -10.51 -17.65
CA LEU A 174 -29.11 -11.33 -18.66
C LEU A 174 -30.55 -11.64 -18.22
N ARG A 175 -30.77 -11.96 -16.95
CA ARG A 175 -32.11 -12.23 -16.42
C ARG A 175 -33.04 -11.02 -16.58
N TYR A 176 -32.59 -9.81 -16.26
CA TYR A 176 -33.38 -8.60 -16.48
C TYR A 176 -33.69 -8.41 -17.97
N LEU A 177 -32.71 -8.56 -18.86
CA LEU A 177 -32.95 -8.41 -20.30
C LEU A 177 -33.96 -9.44 -20.84
N PHE A 178 -33.82 -10.72 -20.47
CA PHE A 178 -34.67 -11.79 -21.02
C PHE A 178 -36.04 -11.95 -20.36
N VAL A 179 -36.21 -11.53 -19.10
CA VAL A 179 -37.47 -11.73 -18.36
C VAL A 179 -38.36 -10.48 -18.43
N THR A 180 -37.79 -9.29 -18.55
CA THR A 180 -38.56 -8.03 -18.53
C THR A 180 -38.77 -7.39 -19.90
N GLU A 181 -37.90 -7.64 -20.90
CA GLU A 181 -38.02 -7.04 -22.22
C GLU A 181 -38.16 -8.12 -23.31
N GLY A 182 -39.23 -8.02 -24.11
CA GLY A 182 -39.54 -9.03 -25.14
C GLY A 182 -38.77 -8.87 -26.45
N ALA A 183 -38.07 -7.74 -26.66
CA ALA A 183 -37.33 -7.44 -27.89
C ALA A 183 -35.90 -7.02 -27.57
N PHE A 184 -34.93 -7.80 -28.05
CA PHE A 184 -33.51 -7.57 -27.82
C PHE A 184 -32.95 -6.57 -28.85
N GLY A 185 -32.35 -5.47 -28.40
CA GLY A 185 -31.85 -4.37 -29.22
C GLY A 185 -30.38 -4.01 -29.00
N GLY A 186 -29.90 -2.98 -29.72
CA GLY A 186 -28.52 -2.49 -29.62
C GLY A 186 -28.15 -1.97 -28.23
N HIS A 187 -29.10 -1.37 -27.51
CA HIS A 187 -28.92 -0.90 -26.13
C HIS A 187 -28.62 -2.06 -25.17
N ASP A 188 -29.27 -3.21 -25.36
CA ASP A 188 -29.08 -4.40 -24.53
C ASP A 188 -27.71 -5.04 -24.74
N ILE A 189 -27.27 -5.08 -26.00
CA ILE A 189 -25.93 -5.55 -26.37
C ILE A 189 -24.87 -4.66 -25.72
N ALA A 190 -24.99 -3.34 -25.87
CA ALA A 190 -24.05 -2.38 -25.30
C ALA A 190 -23.93 -2.52 -23.78
N VAL A 191 -25.06 -2.73 -23.12
CA VAL A 191 -25.17 -2.97 -21.69
C VAL A 191 -24.45 -4.26 -21.26
N VAL A 192 -24.65 -5.38 -21.98
CA VAL A 192 -23.99 -6.66 -21.66
C VAL A 192 -22.49 -6.56 -21.87
N VAL A 193 -22.07 -5.96 -22.99
CA VAL A 193 -20.65 -5.73 -23.30
C VAL A 193 -20.00 -4.85 -22.23
N SER A 194 -20.63 -3.75 -21.84
CA SER A 194 -20.12 -2.86 -20.79
C SER A 194 -19.99 -3.61 -19.46
N THR A 195 -21.02 -4.35 -19.05
CA THR A 195 -21.02 -5.15 -17.82
C THR A 195 -19.85 -6.15 -17.80
N LEU A 196 -19.61 -6.83 -18.92
CA LEU A 196 -18.50 -7.77 -19.06
C LEU A 196 -17.14 -7.07 -18.97
N LEU A 197 -16.96 -5.97 -19.70
CA LEU A 197 -15.68 -5.27 -19.77
C LEU A 197 -15.29 -4.66 -18.42
N TYR A 198 -16.21 -3.97 -17.75
CA TYR A 198 -16.00 -3.44 -16.39
C TYR A 198 -15.79 -4.57 -15.37
N GLY A 199 -16.54 -5.66 -15.48
CA GLY A 199 -16.37 -6.82 -14.62
C GLY A 199 -14.99 -7.48 -14.79
N VAL A 200 -14.51 -7.58 -16.02
CA VAL A 200 -13.18 -8.12 -16.35
C VAL A 200 -12.07 -7.19 -15.87
N GLU A 201 -12.17 -5.87 -16.06
CA GLU A 201 -11.21 -4.90 -15.52
C GLU A 201 -11.07 -5.06 -14.00
N ALA A 202 -12.18 -5.01 -13.27
CA ALA A 202 -12.21 -5.12 -11.82
C ALA A 202 -11.64 -6.48 -11.35
N LEU A 203 -11.99 -7.57 -12.04
CA LEU A 203 -11.46 -8.90 -11.74
C LEU A 203 -9.95 -8.97 -11.93
N ILE A 204 -9.41 -8.44 -13.04
CA ILE A 204 -7.96 -8.47 -13.29
C ILE A 204 -7.22 -7.61 -12.26
N ALA A 205 -7.71 -6.41 -11.92
CA ALA A 205 -7.13 -5.58 -10.86
C ALA A 205 -7.07 -6.35 -9.54
N LEU A 206 -8.16 -7.04 -9.19
CA LEU A 206 -8.24 -7.82 -7.97
C LEU A 206 -7.34 -9.05 -8.00
N VAL A 207 -7.22 -9.73 -9.13
CA VAL A 207 -6.30 -10.87 -9.29
C VAL A 207 -4.85 -10.42 -9.16
N ILE A 208 -4.47 -9.29 -9.77
CA ILE A 208 -3.13 -8.71 -9.64
C ILE A 208 -2.81 -8.46 -8.16
N ALA A 209 -3.69 -7.74 -7.46
CA ALA A 209 -3.53 -7.42 -6.06
C ALA A 209 -3.52 -8.68 -5.17
N SER A 210 -4.45 -9.60 -5.42
CA SER A 210 -4.63 -10.80 -4.60
C SER A 210 -3.51 -11.82 -4.77
N ARG A 211 -2.83 -11.84 -5.93
CA ARG A 211 -1.61 -12.65 -6.10
C ARG A 211 -0.52 -12.23 -5.12
N TRP A 212 -0.39 -10.96 -4.79
CA TRP A 212 0.58 -10.49 -3.79
C TRP A 212 0.28 -11.04 -2.39
N LEU A 213 -1.00 -11.22 -2.07
CA LEU A 213 -1.45 -11.83 -0.80
C LEU A 213 -1.00 -13.30 -0.69
N THR A 214 -0.85 -13.98 -1.83
CA THR A 214 -0.43 -15.39 -1.91
C THR A 214 1.09 -15.57 -1.92
N GLU A 215 1.83 -14.56 -2.34
CA GLU A 215 3.28 -14.59 -2.44
C GLU A 215 3.96 -14.59 -1.06
N ARG A 216 5.10 -15.27 -0.95
CA ARG A 216 5.85 -15.39 0.32
C ARG A 216 6.92 -14.30 0.49
N THR A 217 7.11 -13.43 -0.49
CA THR A 217 8.20 -12.44 -0.53
C THR A 217 7.94 -11.22 0.37
N ALA A 218 9.00 -10.57 0.84
CA ALA A 218 8.88 -9.33 1.62
C ALA A 218 8.28 -8.17 0.79
N ALA A 219 8.66 -8.09 -0.48
CA ALA A 219 8.13 -7.11 -1.43
C ALA A 219 6.61 -7.23 -1.60
N ALA A 220 6.08 -8.46 -1.74
CA ALA A 220 4.65 -8.67 -1.86
C ALA A 220 3.87 -8.28 -0.59
N ARG A 221 4.42 -8.56 0.59
CA ARG A 221 3.81 -8.16 1.87
C ARG A 221 3.83 -6.64 2.07
N LEU A 222 4.91 -5.98 1.66
CA LEU A 222 4.99 -4.51 1.67
C LEU A 222 3.99 -3.90 0.68
N ALA A 223 3.90 -4.43 -0.55
CA ALA A 223 2.93 -3.98 -1.54
C ALA A 223 1.48 -4.19 -1.07
N THR A 224 1.20 -5.32 -0.43
CA THR A 224 -0.09 -5.61 0.21
C THR A 224 -0.42 -4.62 1.32
N THR A 225 0.57 -4.30 2.18
CA THR A 225 0.41 -3.32 3.26
C THR A 225 0.10 -1.94 2.69
N ALA A 226 0.84 -1.54 1.64
CA ALA A 226 0.62 -0.28 0.94
C ALA A 226 -0.76 -0.21 0.29
N LEU A 227 -1.21 -1.28 -0.37
CA LEU A 227 -2.52 -1.36 -0.99
C LEU A 227 -3.66 -1.30 0.02
N GLY A 228 -3.58 -2.07 1.11
CA GLY A 228 -4.60 -2.03 2.16
C GLY A 228 -4.68 -0.67 2.87
N ALA A 229 -3.52 -0.04 3.13
CA ALA A 229 -3.48 1.31 3.68
C ALA A 229 -4.01 2.36 2.71
N ALA A 230 -3.62 2.29 1.43
CA ALA A 230 -4.09 3.20 0.39
C ALA A 230 -5.60 3.08 0.18
N GLY A 231 -6.14 1.85 0.15
CA GLY A 231 -7.58 1.61 0.02
C GLY A 231 -8.37 2.15 1.21
N ALA A 232 -7.88 1.98 2.45
CA ALA A 232 -8.54 2.52 3.63
C ALA A 232 -8.51 4.06 3.68
N VAL A 233 -7.38 4.67 3.30
CA VAL A 233 -7.26 6.13 3.17
C VAL A 233 -8.18 6.65 2.07
N ALA A 234 -8.18 6.01 0.90
CA ALA A 234 -9.03 6.36 -0.23
C ALA A 234 -10.51 6.30 0.14
N ALA A 235 -10.97 5.20 0.74
CA ALA A 235 -12.35 5.06 1.18
C ALA A 235 -12.76 6.14 2.19
N THR A 236 -11.83 6.54 3.08
CA THR A 236 -12.06 7.60 4.06
C THR A 236 -12.14 8.97 3.40
N LEU A 237 -11.21 9.28 2.47
CA LEU A 237 -11.18 10.55 1.75
C LEU A 237 -12.39 10.71 0.85
N THR A 238 -12.73 9.68 0.07
CA THR A 238 -13.90 9.66 -0.81
C THR A 238 -15.20 9.83 -0.01
N TRP A 239 -15.28 9.22 1.18
CA TRP A 239 -16.41 9.41 2.07
C TRP A 239 -16.53 10.85 2.58
N ILE A 240 -15.48 11.37 3.21
CA ILE A 240 -15.51 12.69 3.87
C ILE A 240 -15.77 13.81 2.86
N SER A 241 -15.24 13.68 1.65
CA SER A 241 -15.41 14.67 0.58
C SER A 241 -16.73 14.55 -0.17
N GLY A 242 -17.46 13.43 -0.03
CA GLY A 242 -18.72 13.20 -0.72
C GLY A 242 -18.60 13.01 -2.25
N ILE A 243 -17.37 12.88 -2.78
CA ILE A 243 -17.13 12.84 -4.24
C ILE A 243 -17.28 11.45 -4.86
N GLY A 244 -17.57 10.40 -4.06
CA GLY A 244 -17.63 9.02 -4.57
C GLY A 244 -18.61 8.84 -5.73
N ARG A 245 -19.75 9.53 -5.69
CA ARG A 245 -20.72 9.53 -6.79
C ARG A 245 -20.17 10.18 -8.05
N ASP A 246 -19.48 11.31 -7.91
CA ASP A 246 -18.90 12.02 -9.05
C ASP A 246 -17.79 11.19 -9.69
N ILE A 247 -17.00 10.47 -8.88
CA ILE A 247 -15.97 9.56 -9.37
C ILE A 247 -16.55 8.41 -10.20
N ASP A 248 -17.63 7.82 -9.71
CA ASP A 248 -18.32 6.73 -10.41
C ASP A 248 -19.00 7.22 -11.71
N ALA A 249 -19.49 8.47 -11.71
CA ALA A 249 -20.15 9.07 -12.86
C ALA A 249 -19.20 9.29 -14.05
N PHE A 250 -17.97 9.76 -13.83
CA PHE A 250 -17.01 9.96 -14.93
C PHE A 250 -16.31 8.68 -15.41
N HIS A 251 -16.49 7.57 -14.68
CA HIS A 251 -16.13 6.23 -15.13
C HIS A 251 -17.22 5.58 -15.99
N GLY A 252 -18.38 6.19 -16.19
CA GLY A 252 -19.46 5.60 -17.00
C GLY A 252 -20.20 4.42 -16.33
N ILE A 253 -19.71 3.92 -15.18
CA ILE A 253 -20.27 2.77 -14.46
C ILE A 253 -21.62 3.12 -13.83
N ALA A 254 -21.73 4.29 -13.20
CA ALA A 254 -22.99 4.77 -12.61
C ALA A 254 -24.10 4.96 -13.66
N GLN A 255 -23.72 5.14 -14.93
CA GLN A 255 -24.58 5.46 -16.06
C GLN A 255 -24.93 4.22 -16.90
N ASN A 256 -23.99 3.28 -17.06
CA ASN A 256 -24.14 2.12 -17.94
C ASN A 256 -24.43 0.80 -17.19
N THR A 257 -24.23 0.75 -15.88
CA THR A 257 -24.45 -0.45 -15.04
C THR A 257 -25.66 -0.26 -14.14
N SER A 258 -26.82 -0.58 -14.70
CA SER A 258 -28.14 -0.53 -14.05
C SER A 258 -28.34 -1.69 -13.03
N THR A 259 -29.06 -1.42 -11.92
CA THR A 259 -29.70 -2.25 -10.86
C THR A 259 -29.12 -3.58 -10.35
N ALA A 260 -28.27 -4.32 -11.06
CA ALA A 260 -27.59 -5.50 -10.51
C ALA A 260 -26.21 -5.09 -10.01
N ALA A 261 -26.12 -4.74 -8.72
CA ALA A 261 -24.86 -4.32 -8.11
C ALA A 261 -24.39 -5.36 -7.08
N ILE A 262 -23.79 -6.46 -7.54
CA ILE A 262 -22.94 -7.26 -6.66
C ILE A 262 -21.62 -6.50 -6.49
N GLY A 263 -21.46 -5.85 -5.33
CA GLY A 263 -20.29 -5.06 -5.01
C GLY A 263 -19.01 -5.88 -5.07
N TYR A 264 -17.93 -5.26 -5.57
CA TYR A 264 -16.58 -5.80 -5.41
C TYR A 264 -16.02 -5.26 -4.10
N GLU A 265 -16.05 -6.07 -3.05
CA GLU A 265 -15.59 -5.68 -1.69
C GLU A 265 -14.12 -6.05 -1.43
N GLY A 266 -13.30 -6.04 -2.49
CA GLY A 266 -11.89 -6.45 -2.44
C GLY A 266 -11.05 -5.67 -1.42
N TYR A 267 -11.40 -4.41 -1.15
CA TYR A 267 -10.74 -3.59 -0.14
C TYR A 267 -10.80 -4.19 1.25
N LEU A 268 -11.89 -4.88 1.62
CA LEU A 268 -12.00 -5.51 2.93
C LEU A 268 -10.95 -6.61 3.08
N ALA A 269 -10.75 -7.42 2.04
CA ALA A 269 -9.72 -8.45 2.03
C ALA A 269 -8.32 -7.82 2.10
N TRP A 270 -8.06 -6.74 1.36
CA TRP A 270 -6.77 -6.06 1.39
C TRP A 270 -6.48 -5.41 2.73
N ALA A 271 -7.46 -4.74 3.34
CA ALA A 271 -7.34 -4.15 4.68
C ALA A 271 -7.12 -5.22 5.74
N ALA A 272 -7.87 -6.33 5.68
CA ALA A 272 -7.71 -7.45 6.59
C ALA A 272 -6.30 -8.07 6.48
N VAL A 273 -5.84 -8.38 5.27
CA VAL A 273 -4.50 -8.95 5.08
C VAL A 273 -3.40 -7.94 5.43
N ALA A 274 -3.58 -6.65 5.14
CA ALA A 274 -2.64 -5.61 5.59
C ALA A 274 -2.54 -5.60 7.12
N GLY A 275 -3.65 -5.70 7.86
CA GLY A 275 -3.66 -5.86 9.31
C GLY A 275 -2.90 -7.10 9.79
N ILE A 276 -2.91 -8.17 9.01
CA ILE A 276 -2.16 -9.40 9.31
C ILE A 276 -0.66 -9.25 9.02
N VAL A 277 -0.26 -8.70 7.88
CA VAL A 277 1.14 -8.74 7.43
C VAL A 277 1.95 -7.51 7.84
N ALA A 278 1.31 -6.36 8.04
CA ALA A 278 2.01 -5.10 8.31
C ALA A 278 2.88 -5.16 9.58
N PRO A 279 2.40 -5.65 10.74
CA PRO A 279 3.18 -5.53 11.99
C PRO A 279 4.53 -6.23 11.93
N THR A 280 4.54 -7.45 11.40
CA THR A 280 5.76 -8.26 11.28
C THR A 280 6.63 -7.82 10.12
N THR A 281 6.02 -7.41 9.00
CA THR A 281 6.76 -6.95 7.82
C THR A 281 7.48 -5.64 8.12
N LEU A 282 6.79 -4.66 8.70
CA LEU A 282 7.39 -3.38 9.08
C LEU A 282 8.43 -3.59 10.19
N TYR A 283 8.19 -4.46 11.18
CA TYR A 283 9.20 -4.78 12.19
C TYR A 283 10.47 -5.41 11.59
N ALA A 284 10.33 -6.41 10.72
CA ALA A 284 11.46 -7.07 10.09
C ALA A 284 12.27 -6.11 9.19
N VAL A 285 11.57 -5.23 8.47
CA VAL A 285 12.14 -4.29 7.50
C VAL A 285 12.77 -3.06 8.17
N PHE A 286 12.25 -2.59 9.32
CA PHE A 286 12.78 -1.40 10.00
C PHE A 286 13.77 -1.68 11.12
N LEU A 287 13.73 -2.85 11.78
CA LEU A 287 14.42 -3.06 13.06
C LEU A 287 15.41 -4.22 13.12
N ILE A 288 15.24 -5.31 12.34
CA ILE A 288 16.10 -6.50 12.47
C ILE A 288 17.18 -6.58 11.39
N LYS A 289 16.85 -6.25 10.15
CA LYS A 289 17.81 -6.17 9.06
C LYS A 289 17.66 -4.79 8.41
N PRO A 290 18.75 -4.05 8.14
CA PRO A 290 18.63 -2.90 7.26
C PRO A 290 17.92 -3.39 6.00
N PRO A 291 16.84 -2.73 5.59
CA PRO A 291 16.03 -3.20 4.49
C PRO A 291 16.94 -3.39 3.30
N THR A 292 16.88 -4.56 2.66
CA THR A 292 17.45 -4.63 1.31
C THR A 292 16.64 -3.60 0.54
N ILE A 293 17.31 -2.56 0.03
CA ILE A 293 16.69 -1.52 -0.79
C ILE A 293 15.81 -2.16 -1.90
N GLY A 294 16.17 -3.39 -2.32
CA GLY A 294 15.38 -4.25 -3.18
C GLY A 294 13.97 -4.64 -2.68
N ALA A 295 13.70 -4.77 -1.38
CA ALA A 295 12.36 -5.07 -0.88
C ALA A 295 11.39 -3.89 -1.08
N TYR A 296 11.85 -2.66 -0.81
CA TYR A 296 11.08 -1.44 -1.07
C TYR A 296 10.89 -1.21 -2.57
N ARG A 297 11.97 -1.29 -3.35
CA ARG A 297 11.88 -1.14 -4.81
C ARG A 297 11.00 -2.22 -5.44
N GLY A 298 11.09 -3.47 -4.97
CA GLY A 298 10.23 -4.56 -5.42
C GLY A 298 8.75 -4.35 -5.05
N ALA A 299 8.47 -3.78 -3.87
CA ALA A 299 7.11 -3.39 -3.50
C ALA A 299 6.58 -2.26 -4.40
N ALA A 300 7.40 -1.23 -4.64
CA ALA A 300 7.07 -0.14 -5.54
C ALA A 300 6.83 -0.62 -6.98
N GLN A 301 7.63 -1.57 -7.47
CA GLN A 301 7.42 -2.20 -8.78
C GLN A 301 6.07 -2.92 -8.87
N LYS A 302 5.67 -3.66 -7.85
CA LYS A 302 4.34 -4.29 -7.80
C LYS A 302 3.22 -3.25 -7.85
N CYS A 303 3.33 -2.18 -7.05
CA CYS A 303 2.37 -1.08 -7.08
C CYS A 303 2.31 -0.40 -8.45
N LEU A 304 3.47 -0.12 -9.08
CA LEU A 304 3.54 0.46 -10.43
C LEU A 304 2.87 -0.42 -11.49
N MET A 305 2.97 -1.75 -11.38
CA MET A 305 2.29 -2.67 -12.28
C MET A 305 0.76 -2.57 -12.17
N LEU A 306 0.22 -2.44 -10.95
CA LEU A 306 -1.21 -2.25 -10.71
C LEU A 306 -1.69 -0.88 -11.22
N ILE A 307 -0.92 0.19 -10.96
CA ILE A 307 -1.22 1.54 -11.45
C ILE A 307 -1.24 1.55 -12.98
N ALA A 308 -0.25 0.93 -13.61
CA ALA A 308 -0.17 0.82 -15.06
C ALA A 308 -1.37 0.07 -15.67
N PHE A 309 -1.72 -1.08 -15.08
CA PHE A 309 -2.87 -1.86 -15.51
C PHE A 309 -4.17 -1.05 -15.41
N TRP A 310 -4.43 -0.46 -14.24
CA TRP A 310 -5.65 0.31 -14.00
C TRP A 310 -5.76 1.48 -14.97
N ALA A 311 -4.72 2.32 -15.05
CA ALA A 311 -4.73 3.47 -15.94
C ALA A 311 -4.90 3.07 -17.42
N PHE A 312 -4.31 1.96 -17.85
CA PHE A 312 -4.50 1.46 -19.22
C PHE A 312 -5.94 0.95 -19.44
N ALA A 313 -6.45 0.13 -18.54
CA ALA A 313 -7.80 -0.42 -18.65
C ALA A 313 -8.86 0.69 -18.62
N SER A 314 -8.73 1.64 -17.72
CA SER A 314 -9.59 2.81 -17.60
C SER A 314 -9.52 3.74 -18.82
N ALA A 315 -8.39 3.80 -19.54
CA ALA A 315 -8.33 4.48 -20.84
C ALA A 315 -9.06 3.68 -21.94
N ALA A 316 -8.86 2.36 -21.99
CA ALA A 316 -9.50 1.49 -22.97
C ALA A 316 -11.03 1.49 -22.83
N LEU A 317 -11.54 1.42 -21.60
CA LEU A 317 -12.98 1.45 -21.33
C LEU A 317 -13.60 2.79 -21.71
N ARG A 318 -12.91 3.91 -21.52
CA ARG A 318 -13.39 5.22 -21.99
C ARG A 318 -13.52 5.29 -23.51
N VAL A 319 -12.59 4.68 -24.23
CA VAL A 319 -12.69 4.57 -25.69
C VAL A 319 -13.89 3.71 -26.07
N VAL A 320 -14.11 2.58 -25.38
CA VAL A 320 -15.26 1.72 -25.62
C VAL A 320 -16.58 2.44 -25.31
N ASP A 321 -16.69 3.11 -24.18
CA ASP A 321 -17.89 3.88 -23.82
C ASP A 321 -18.20 4.96 -24.87
N TYR A 322 -17.18 5.65 -25.37
CA TYR A 322 -17.33 6.61 -26.46
C TYR A 322 -17.84 5.94 -27.74
N LEU A 323 -17.30 4.78 -28.11
CA LEU A 323 -17.74 4.02 -29.30
C LEU A 323 -19.17 3.49 -29.14
N ILE A 324 -19.54 3.04 -27.93
CA ILE A 324 -20.91 2.63 -27.61
C ILE A 324 -21.86 3.81 -27.76
N ALA A 325 -21.54 4.95 -27.14
CA ALA A 325 -22.36 6.16 -27.25
C ALA A 325 -22.49 6.63 -28.71
N LEU A 326 -21.41 6.52 -29.49
CA LEU A 326 -21.43 6.80 -30.93
C LEU A 326 -22.33 5.82 -31.69
N SER A 327 -22.28 4.52 -31.39
CA SER A 327 -23.07 3.50 -32.08
C SER A 327 -24.57 3.57 -31.78
N LEU A 328 -24.93 4.07 -30.61
CA LEU A 328 -26.31 4.21 -30.14
C LEU A 328 -26.88 5.63 -30.36
N ASP A 329 -26.10 6.51 -31.00
CA ASP A 329 -26.42 7.93 -31.19
C ASP A 329 -26.81 8.67 -29.89
N LEU A 330 -26.12 8.34 -28.80
CA LEU A 330 -26.32 8.95 -27.49
C LEU A 330 -25.56 10.28 -27.36
N PRO A 331 -26.02 11.20 -26.48
CA PRO A 331 -25.26 12.40 -26.14
C PRO A 331 -23.84 12.05 -25.68
N ARG A 332 -22.84 12.72 -26.25
CA ARG A 332 -21.43 12.41 -26.03
C ARG A 332 -20.60 13.68 -25.79
N ALA A 333 -19.80 13.68 -24.73
CA ALA A 333 -18.88 14.76 -24.40
C ALA A 333 -17.47 14.42 -24.90
N LEU A 334 -17.20 14.73 -26.17
CA LEU A 334 -15.94 14.37 -26.83
C LEU A 334 -14.72 14.94 -26.10
N TYR A 335 -14.80 16.19 -25.64
CA TYR A 335 -13.72 16.83 -24.89
C TYR A 335 -13.37 16.06 -23.61
N ASP A 336 -14.39 15.72 -22.82
CA ASP A 336 -14.22 15.04 -21.53
C ASP A 336 -13.65 13.64 -21.72
N SER A 337 -14.17 12.88 -22.68
CA SER A 337 -13.67 11.54 -23.02
C SER A 337 -12.20 11.59 -23.47
N VAL A 338 -11.83 12.55 -24.34
CA VAL A 338 -10.45 12.68 -24.85
C VAL A 338 -9.50 13.11 -23.74
N ALA A 339 -9.86 14.13 -22.97
CA ALA A 339 -9.04 14.64 -21.87
C ALA A 339 -8.76 13.53 -20.85
N MET A 340 -9.80 12.86 -20.37
CA MET A 340 -9.67 11.77 -19.40
C MET A 340 -8.89 10.58 -19.96
N THR A 341 -9.10 10.23 -21.23
CA THR A 341 -8.32 9.17 -21.88
C THR A 341 -6.84 9.53 -21.92
N ALA A 342 -6.49 10.80 -22.22
CA ALA A 342 -5.11 11.25 -22.24
C ALA A 342 -4.44 11.18 -20.87
N PHE A 343 -5.10 11.63 -19.79
CA PHE A 343 -4.55 11.52 -18.42
C PHE A 343 -4.27 10.06 -18.03
N ASN A 344 -5.19 9.16 -18.35
CA ASN A 344 -5.04 7.73 -18.09
C ASN A 344 -3.92 7.12 -18.93
N LEU A 345 -3.84 7.42 -20.22
CA LEU A 345 -2.76 6.92 -21.09
C LEU A 345 -1.38 7.40 -20.66
N ILE A 346 -1.24 8.69 -20.29
CA ILE A 346 0.03 9.22 -19.78
C ILE A 346 0.45 8.50 -18.50
N THR A 347 -0.48 8.31 -17.55
CA THR A 347 -0.25 7.53 -16.33
C THR A 347 0.16 6.09 -16.64
N ALA A 348 -0.53 5.46 -17.60
CA ALA A 348 -0.28 4.09 -18.07
C ALA A 348 1.06 3.94 -18.79
N VAL A 349 1.64 4.99 -19.36
CA VAL A 349 2.97 4.99 -19.99
C VAL A 349 4.06 5.25 -18.96
N ILE A 350 3.86 6.21 -18.05
CA ILE A 350 4.87 6.57 -17.03
C ILE A 350 5.10 5.41 -16.06
N ALA A 351 4.04 4.71 -15.62
CA ALA A 351 4.19 3.66 -14.61
C ALA A 351 5.05 2.45 -15.08
N PRO A 352 4.86 1.86 -16.28
CA PRO A 352 5.76 0.85 -16.84
C PRO A 352 7.15 1.39 -17.15
N TRP A 353 7.26 2.66 -17.57
CA TRP A 353 8.56 3.27 -17.81
C TRP A 353 9.37 3.35 -16.50
N LEU A 354 8.75 3.80 -15.41
CA LEU A 354 9.33 3.79 -14.05
C LEU A 354 9.67 2.38 -13.58
N HIS A 355 8.81 1.41 -13.87
CA HIS A 355 9.06 0.00 -13.53
C HIS A 355 10.37 -0.52 -14.14
N ARG A 356 10.70 -0.07 -15.37
CA ARG A 356 11.91 -0.51 -16.11
C ARG A 356 13.14 0.36 -15.86
N ASN A 357 13.00 1.66 -15.59
CA ASN A 357 14.10 2.64 -15.63
C ASN A 357 14.51 3.20 -14.25
N VAL A 358 14.57 2.35 -13.22
CA VAL A 358 14.96 2.74 -11.84
C VAL A 358 16.48 3.01 -11.68
N SER A 359 17.24 3.11 -12.78
CA SER A 359 18.71 3.22 -12.75
C SER A 359 19.20 4.56 -12.20
N SER A 360 18.54 5.67 -12.54
CA SER A 360 18.80 6.98 -11.94
C SER A 360 17.77 7.31 -10.88
N ALA A 361 18.20 7.32 -9.61
CA ALA A 361 17.35 7.58 -8.45
C ALA A 361 16.62 8.94 -8.50
N VAL A 362 17.29 9.98 -9.02
CA VAL A 362 16.72 11.34 -9.12
C VAL A 362 15.65 11.37 -10.21
N VAL A 363 15.94 10.77 -11.37
CA VAL A 363 15.00 10.72 -12.49
C VAL A 363 13.78 9.87 -12.13
N ALA A 364 13.99 8.72 -11.49
CA ALA A 364 12.90 7.88 -11.01
C ALA A 364 12.01 8.62 -10.00
N ALA A 365 12.59 9.39 -9.06
CA ALA A 365 11.81 10.20 -8.13
C ALA A 365 11.04 11.34 -8.84
N ALA A 366 11.66 12.00 -9.82
CA ALA A 366 11.01 13.07 -10.59
C ALA A 366 9.81 12.53 -11.39
N PHE A 367 9.99 11.44 -12.14
CA PHE A 367 8.91 10.78 -12.86
C PHE A 367 7.87 10.16 -11.91
N GLY A 368 8.28 9.72 -10.71
CA GLY A 368 7.35 9.34 -9.65
C GLY A 368 6.47 10.50 -9.18
N GLY A 369 7.04 11.72 -9.12
CA GLY A 369 6.31 12.96 -8.86
C GLY A 369 5.31 13.28 -9.96
N VAL A 370 5.74 13.16 -11.22
CA VAL A 370 4.85 13.33 -12.39
C VAL A 370 3.72 12.31 -12.34
N LEU A 371 4.01 11.02 -12.10
CA LEU A 371 2.99 9.97 -11.98
C LEU A 371 1.93 10.31 -10.92
N PHE A 372 2.38 10.78 -9.75
CA PHE A 372 1.49 11.19 -8.66
C PHE A 372 0.59 12.37 -9.06
N VAL A 373 1.19 13.41 -9.67
CA VAL A 373 0.43 14.58 -10.14
C VAL A 373 -0.62 14.18 -11.18
N PHE A 374 -0.25 13.35 -12.16
CA PHE A 374 -1.19 12.86 -13.17
C PHE A 374 -2.31 11.99 -12.55
N SER A 375 -1.98 11.16 -11.56
CA SER A 375 -2.98 10.34 -10.85
C SER A 375 -4.00 11.20 -10.09
N ILE A 376 -3.55 12.26 -9.40
CA ILE A 376 -4.45 13.21 -8.72
C ILE A 376 -5.23 14.04 -9.74
N ALA A 377 -4.57 14.54 -10.79
CA ALA A 377 -5.21 15.34 -11.82
C ALA A 377 -6.33 14.55 -12.51
N ASN A 378 -6.13 13.25 -12.76
CA ASN A 378 -7.18 12.38 -13.30
C ASN A 378 -8.43 12.37 -12.41
N VAL A 379 -8.27 12.23 -11.08
CA VAL A 379 -9.41 12.29 -10.15
C VAL A 379 -10.05 13.69 -10.13
N ALA A 380 -9.24 14.74 -9.99
CA ALA A 380 -9.73 16.11 -9.87
C ALA A 380 -10.47 16.58 -11.13
N ILE A 381 -9.91 16.32 -12.31
CA ILE A 381 -10.50 16.66 -13.60
C ILE A 381 -11.70 15.76 -13.87
N GLY A 382 -11.63 14.47 -13.56
CA GLY A 382 -12.77 13.56 -13.69
C GLY A 382 -13.98 14.03 -12.88
N VAL A 383 -13.78 14.44 -11.62
CA VAL A 383 -14.85 15.01 -10.78
C VAL A 383 -15.37 16.33 -11.33
N ALA A 384 -14.48 17.20 -11.86
CA ALA A 384 -14.88 18.47 -12.44
C ALA A 384 -15.71 18.32 -13.73
N LEU A 385 -15.38 17.31 -14.54
CA LEU A 385 -16.05 16.98 -15.80
C LEU A 385 -17.17 15.94 -15.64
N ALA A 386 -17.45 15.48 -14.42
CA ALA A 386 -18.48 14.49 -14.18
C ALA A 386 -19.86 15.00 -14.64
N PRO A 387 -20.61 14.26 -15.49
CA PRO A 387 -21.90 14.71 -15.99
C PRO A 387 -22.88 14.92 -14.83
N ARG A 388 -23.42 16.13 -14.69
CA ARG A 388 -24.42 16.46 -13.66
C ARG A 388 -25.79 16.52 -14.32
N TYR A 389 -26.68 15.62 -13.95
CA TYR A 389 -28.09 15.74 -14.32
C TYR A 389 -28.69 16.97 -13.63
N ALA A 390 -29.43 17.80 -14.37
CA ALA A 390 -30.10 18.99 -13.85
C ALA A 390 -31.23 18.65 -12.86
N THR A 391 -31.71 17.41 -12.87
CA THR A 391 -32.71 16.85 -11.96
C THR A 391 -32.25 15.47 -11.47
N PRO A 392 -32.75 14.96 -10.32
CA PRO A 392 -32.55 13.57 -9.92
C PRO A 392 -32.95 12.63 -11.06
N ALA A 393 -32.17 11.56 -11.31
CA ALA A 393 -32.45 10.63 -12.40
C ALA A 393 -33.89 10.07 -12.26
N PRO A 394 -34.73 10.12 -13.31
CA PRO A 394 -36.14 9.74 -13.22
C PRO A 394 -36.36 8.27 -12.89
N ASP A 395 -35.41 7.42 -13.28
CA ASP A 395 -35.53 5.96 -13.16
C ASP A 395 -34.42 5.41 -12.27
N ALA A 396 -34.81 4.73 -11.19
CA ALA A 396 -33.90 3.93 -10.36
C ALA A 396 -33.21 2.78 -11.14
N VAL A 397 -33.60 2.58 -12.40
CA VAL A 397 -33.01 1.63 -13.33
C VAL A 397 -31.62 2.12 -13.77
N TYR A 398 -31.48 3.39 -14.20
CA TYR A 398 -30.22 3.98 -14.67
C TYR A 398 -29.81 5.15 -13.78
N GLY A 399 -29.04 4.86 -12.73
CA GLY A 399 -28.62 5.87 -11.79
C GLY A 399 -28.30 5.22 -10.47
N ASN A 400 -27.04 4.84 -10.33
CA ASN A 400 -26.61 4.19 -9.12
C ASN A 400 -26.64 5.18 -7.93
N ASN A 401 -27.52 4.94 -6.95
CA ASN A 401 -27.47 5.61 -5.64
C ASN A 401 -26.38 5.03 -4.72
N LEU A 402 -25.54 4.11 -5.21
CA LEU A 402 -24.45 3.51 -4.45
C LEU A 402 -23.23 4.42 -4.52
N ALA A 403 -23.11 5.31 -3.53
CA ALA A 403 -21.99 6.23 -3.41
C ALA A 403 -20.62 5.55 -3.12
N GLN A 404 -20.52 4.21 -3.13
CA GLN A 404 -19.26 3.47 -2.92
C GLN A 404 -19.25 2.12 -3.69
N GLN A 405 -18.94 2.15 -4.98
CA GLN A 405 -18.47 0.96 -5.72
C GLN A 405 -16.94 0.91 -5.78
N ILE A 406 -16.35 -0.24 -6.11
CA ILE A 406 -14.88 -0.39 -6.09
C ILE A 406 -14.18 0.66 -6.97
N THR A 407 -14.82 1.00 -8.08
CA THR A 407 -14.43 1.97 -9.10
C THR A 407 -14.46 3.41 -8.58
N SER A 408 -15.46 3.78 -7.78
CA SER A 408 -15.53 5.09 -7.12
C SER A 408 -14.36 5.40 -6.16
N THR A 409 -13.62 4.38 -5.73
CA THR A 409 -12.56 4.51 -4.73
C THR A 409 -11.17 4.11 -5.27
N PHE A 410 -11.11 3.41 -6.41
CA PHE A 410 -9.86 2.83 -6.88
C PHE A 410 -8.93 3.86 -7.49
N ASP A 411 -9.42 4.89 -8.18
CA ASP A 411 -8.56 5.99 -8.65
C ASP A 411 -7.92 6.75 -7.51
N VAL A 412 -8.68 6.99 -6.44
CA VAL A 412 -8.14 7.59 -5.21
C VAL A 412 -7.12 6.63 -4.57
N THR A 413 -7.38 5.33 -4.59
CA THR A 413 -6.41 4.31 -4.15
C THR A 413 -5.13 4.37 -4.97
N VAL A 414 -5.22 4.50 -6.29
CA VAL A 414 -4.09 4.67 -7.23
C VAL A 414 -3.33 5.97 -6.96
N ALA A 415 -4.03 7.07 -6.68
CA ALA A 415 -3.42 8.33 -6.29
C ALA A 415 -2.64 8.22 -4.97
N VAL A 416 -3.22 7.57 -3.95
CA VAL A 416 -2.51 7.32 -2.68
C VAL A 416 -1.35 6.34 -2.86
N LEU A 417 -1.51 5.30 -3.69
CA LEU A 417 -0.45 4.36 -4.02
C LEU A 417 0.72 5.03 -4.76
N SER A 418 0.44 5.91 -5.72
CA SER A 418 1.48 6.66 -6.44
C SER A 418 2.24 7.59 -5.50
N LEU A 419 1.59 8.16 -4.48
CA LEU A 419 2.27 8.89 -3.41
C LEU A 419 3.19 7.98 -2.58
N ILE A 420 2.73 6.79 -2.21
CA ILE A 420 3.54 5.81 -1.47
C ILE A 420 4.75 5.38 -2.31
N VAL A 421 4.55 5.12 -3.61
CA VAL A 421 5.63 4.81 -4.55
C VAL A 421 6.63 5.96 -4.62
N LEU A 422 6.17 7.20 -4.76
CA LEU A 422 7.03 8.39 -4.76
C LEU A 422 7.85 8.47 -3.46
N ALA A 423 7.22 8.29 -2.31
CA ALA A 423 7.92 8.28 -1.03
C ALA A 423 9.02 7.20 -1.02
N VAL A 424 8.71 5.98 -1.47
CA VAL A 424 9.71 4.90 -1.60
C VAL A 424 10.85 5.28 -2.53
N LEU A 425 10.58 5.87 -3.70
CA LEU A 425 11.61 6.29 -4.65
C LEU A 425 12.51 7.39 -4.07
N LEU A 426 11.94 8.34 -3.33
CA LEU A 426 12.70 9.37 -2.62
C LEU A 426 13.59 8.77 -1.52
N PHE A 427 13.03 7.87 -0.69
CA PHE A 427 13.74 7.23 0.42
C PHE A 427 14.79 6.21 -0.02
N THR A 428 14.61 5.56 -1.17
CA THR A 428 15.58 4.60 -1.74
C THR A 428 16.53 5.23 -2.75
N GLY A 429 16.46 6.54 -2.91
CA GLY A 429 17.17 7.31 -3.92
C GLY A 429 17.80 8.59 -3.36
N PRO A 430 17.36 9.78 -3.80
CA PRO A 430 18.04 11.05 -3.48
C PRO A 430 18.11 11.35 -1.98
N LEU A 431 17.11 10.96 -1.18
CA LEU A 431 17.12 11.21 0.26
C LEU A 431 18.00 10.20 1.03
N ALA A 432 18.21 8.99 0.49
CA ALA A 432 19.05 7.97 1.14
C ALA A 432 20.49 8.49 1.32
N GLY A 433 21.05 9.10 0.27
CA GLY A 433 22.40 9.67 0.30
C GLY A 433 22.54 10.82 1.31
N LEU A 434 21.51 11.67 1.44
CA LEU A 434 21.50 12.79 2.40
C LEU A 434 21.43 12.31 3.85
N VAL A 435 20.65 11.27 4.13
CA VAL A 435 20.53 10.67 5.47
C VAL A 435 21.84 9.98 5.88
N ILE A 436 22.50 9.28 4.95
CA ILE A 436 23.80 8.66 5.21
C ILE A 436 24.84 9.75 5.47
N ARG A 437 24.91 10.79 4.64
CA ARG A 437 25.87 11.90 4.76
C ARG A 437 25.70 12.72 6.04
N ARG A 438 24.48 12.79 6.60
CA ARG A 438 24.23 13.39 7.92
C ARG A 438 24.69 12.52 9.09
N ARG A 439 24.66 11.19 8.95
CA ARG A 439 25.17 10.26 9.97
C ARG A 439 26.69 10.10 9.95
N THR A 440 27.32 10.32 8.80
CA THR A 440 28.78 10.35 8.64
C THR A 440 29.36 11.76 8.60
N ARG A 441 28.67 12.76 9.18
CA ARG A 441 29.33 14.05 9.43
C ARG A 441 30.49 13.75 10.40
N PRO A 442 31.75 13.97 10.01
CA PRO A 442 32.86 13.79 10.93
C PRO A 442 32.59 14.64 12.17
N ALA A 443 32.82 14.07 13.35
CA ALA A 443 32.95 14.92 14.53
C ALA A 443 33.99 16.01 14.20
N PRO A 444 33.79 17.27 14.61
CA PRO A 444 34.87 18.25 14.48
C PRO A 444 36.12 17.62 15.11
N ASP A 445 37.23 17.64 14.38
CA ASP A 445 38.50 17.16 14.91
C ASP A 445 38.70 17.80 16.29
N PRO A 446 39.12 17.02 17.31
CA PRO A 446 39.41 17.62 18.61
C PRO A 446 40.39 18.76 18.35
N VAL A 447 40.00 19.97 18.76
CA VAL A 447 40.88 21.14 18.70
C VAL A 447 42.13 20.73 19.47
N VAL A 448 43.22 20.52 18.73
CA VAL A 448 44.54 20.37 19.35
C VAL A 448 44.81 21.72 19.99
N GLU A 449 44.69 21.79 21.32
CA GLU A 449 45.17 22.94 22.07
C GLU A 449 46.63 23.19 21.66
N PRO A 450 47.02 24.44 21.35
CA PRO A 450 48.40 24.75 21.08
C PRO A 450 49.24 24.34 22.28
N GLN A 451 50.02 23.27 22.10
CA GLN A 451 50.95 22.78 23.09
C GLN A 451 51.94 23.92 23.37
N GLN A 452 51.84 24.52 24.56
CA GLN A 452 52.75 25.57 25.01
C GLN A 452 54.18 25.05 24.87
N ALA A 453 55.00 25.81 24.15
CA ALA A 453 56.40 25.50 23.93
C ALA A 453 57.13 25.38 25.28
N THR A 454 57.46 24.15 25.66
CA THR A 454 58.28 23.88 26.84
C THR A 454 59.71 24.35 26.56
N VAL A 455 60.13 25.40 27.27
CA VAL A 455 61.49 25.95 27.26
C VAL A 455 62.50 24.84 27.64
N PRO A 456 63.58 24.60 26.87
CA PRO A 456 64.52 23.53 27.17
C PRO A 456 65.35 23.86 28.42
N ARG A 457 65.19 23.04 29.47
CA ARG A 457 66.02 23.09 30.69
C ARG A 457 67.26 22.23 30.47
N ILE A 458 68.42 22.87 30.37
CA ILE A 458 69.74 22.21 30.30
C ILE A 458 70.00 21.51 31.64
N VAL A 459 70.10 20.18 31.62
CA VAL A 459 70.57 19.39 32.76
C VAL A 459 71.98 18.88 32.44
N ARG A 460 72.94 19.34 33.24
CA ARG A 460 74.36 18.99 33.17
C ARG A 460 74.53 17.55 33.68
N ARG A 461 74.98 16.64 32.81
CA ARG A 461 75.30 15.24 33.15
C ARG A 461 76.75 15.17 33.65
N GLN A 462 76.94 14.61 34.83
CA GLN A 462 78.22 14.42 35.50
C GLN A 462 78.88 13.13 34.99
N ASP A 463 80.18 13.22 34.69
CA ASP A 463 81.04 12.15 34.18
C ASP A 463 81.24 11.00 35.17
N ASP A 464 81.32 9.77 34.65
CA ASP A 464 82.18 8.76 35.25
C ASP A 464 82.83 7.85 34.21
N ARG A 465 84.06 7.45 34.54
CA ARG A 465 85.16 7.00 33.70
C ARG A 465 85.06 5.55 33.17
N THR A 466 85.70 5.37 32.01
CA THR A 466 86.50 4.20 31.53
C THR A 466 85.83 2.84 31.37
N THR A 467 85.75 2.37 30.12
CA THR A 467 86.47 1.18 29.61
C THR A 467 86.47 1.19 28.08
N VAL A 468 87.66 1.06 27.51
CA VAL A 468 87.97 0.87 26.08
C VAL A 468 87.69 -0.57 25.68
N LEU A 469 87.17 -0.83 24.47
CA LEU A 469 87.56 -1.95 23.60
C LEU A 469 86.98 -1.83 22.18
N GLU A 470 87.74 -2.41 21.25
CA GLU A 470 87.84 -2.19 19.81
C GLU A 470 86.69 -2.68 18.91
N ALA A 471 86.63 -2.08 17.72
CA ALA A 471 85.89 -2.57 16.56
C ALA A 471 86.61 -3.74 15.86
N PRO A 472 85.88 -4.59 15.13
CA PRO A 472 86.43 -5.15 13.91
C PRO A 472 85.54 -4.94 12.68
N ALA A 473 86.20 -5.18 11.55
CA ALA A 473 85.98 -4.65 10.23
C ALA A 473 84.87 -5.29 9.40
N THR A 474 84.47 -4.53 8.39
CA THR A 474 83.72 -4.88 7.19
C THR A 474 84.42 -5.98 6.37
N THR A 475 83.67 -6.95 5.88
CA THR A 475 84.05 -7.75 4.70
C THR A 475 82.96 -7.61 3.64
N ALA A 476 83.41 -7.42 2.41
CA ALA A 476 82.65 -6.99 1.25
C ALA A 476 82.29 -8.15 0.29
N LEU A 477 81.38 -7.82 -0.64
CA LEU A 477 81.16 -8.43 -1.98
C LEU A 477 80.49 -9.83 -1.99
N GLU A 478 79.61 -10.23 -2.92
CA GLU A 478 79.46 -9.89 -4.35
C GLU A 478 77.99 -9.85 -4.82
N ALA A 479 77.77 -9.14 -5.93
CA ALA A 479 76.52 -8.93 -6.66
C ALA A 479 76.50 -9.80 -7.97
N PRO A 480 75.64 -9.52 -8.97
CA PRO A 480 74.31 -10.08 -9.21
C PRO A 480 74.22 -10.89 -10.54
N ALA A 481 73.02 -11.37 -10.92
CA ALA A 481 72.66 -11.58 -12.32
C ALA A 481 71.16 -11.36 -12.59
N THR A 482 70.89 -10.32 -13.38
CA THR A 482 69.72 -9.98 -14.23
C THR A 482 69.31 -11.11 -15.19
N THR A 483 68.04 -11.28 -15.56
CA THR A 483 67.40 -10.69 -16.77
C THR A 483 65.85 -10.75 -16.66
N ALA A 484 65.11 -9.63 -16.84
CA ALA A 484 64.50 -9.09 -18.09
C ALA A 484 63.18 -9.80 -18.47
N LEU A 485 62.09 -9.21 -18.98
CA LEU A 485 61.64 -7.90 -19.49
C LEU A 485 60.23 -7.66 -18.86
N GLU A 486 59.51 -6.54 -18.90
CA GLU A 486 59.18 -5.62 -20.00
C GLU A 486 58.33 -4.45 -19.46
N ALA A 487 58.07 -3.46 -20.31
CA ALA A 487 58.01 -2.03 -20.05
C ALA A 487 56.65 -1.43 -19.52
N PRO A 488 56.63 -0.12 -19.15
CA PRO A 488 55.62 0.57 -18.33
C PRO A 488 54.72 1.55 -19.11
N THR A 489 53.60 2.01 -18.53
CA THR A 489 52.93 3.28 -18.91
C THR A 489 51.93 3.73 -17.82
N GLN A 490 52.29 4.73 -17.02
CA GLN A 490 51.87 6.14 -17.09
C GLN A 490 50.39 6.44 -16.77
N ALA A 491 50.19 7.13 -15.65
CA ALA A 491 48.99 7.86 -15.29
C ALA A 491 49.07 9.32 -15.78
N LEU A 492 48.05 9.78 -16.50
CA LEU A 492 47.79 11.18 -16.88
C LEU A 492 46.63 11.69 -16.01
N ARG A 493 46.83 12.67 -15.11
CA ARG A 493 46.97 14.13 -15.28
C ARG A 493 45.62 14.88 -15.27
N ILE A 494 45.45 15.64 -14.19
CA ILE A 494 44.35 16.54 -13.85
C ILE A 494 44.27 17.71 -14.85
N GLN A 495 43.06 18.12 -15.26
CA GLN A 495 42.83 19.41 -15.92
C GLN A 495 41.76 20.25 -15.18
N ARG A 496 42.12 21.51 -14.92
CA ARG A 496 41.23 22.60 -14.48
C ARG A 496 40.61 23.30 -15.69
N LYS A 497 39.39 23.78 -15.49
CA LYS A 497 38.54 24.54 -16.42
C LYS A 497 39.05 25.99 -16.59
N PRO A 498 39.02 26.58 -17.81
CA PRO A 498 39.11 28.02 -18.00
C PRO A 498 37.75 28.69 -18.27
N THR A 499 37.77 30.00 -18.13
CA THR A 499 36.69 31.00 -18.04
C THR A 499 36.34 31.62 -19.41
N ARG A 500 35.06 32.04 -19.56
CA ARG A 500 34.43 33.07 -20.43
C ARG A 500 35.12 33.58 -21.72
N GLY A 501 34.31 33.73 -22.78
CA GLY A 501 34.47 34.78 -23.79
C GLY A 501 33.61 34.60 -25.05
N GLN A 502 32.75 35.60 -25.31
CA GLN A 502 31.88 35.87 -26.47
C GLN A 502 30.52 35.15 -26.53
#